data_AF-U9UV05-F1
#
_entry.id   AF-U9UV05-F1
#
_cell.length_a   1.000
_cell.length_b   1.000
_cell.length_c   1.000
_cell.angle_alpha   90.00
_cell.angle_beta   90.00
_cell.angle_gamma   90.00
#
_symmetry.space_group_name_H-M   'P 1'
#
loop_
_entity.id
_entity.type
_entity.pdbx_description
1 polymer ?
#
loop_
_entity_poly.entity_id
_entity_poly.type
_entity_poly.pdbx_seq_one_letter_code
_entity_poly.pdbx_strand_id
1 'polypeptide(L)'
;MLSRTFYSRIILKHSLTDFARQLHAKQTVRNITKPATIKTTHVKDKHDDFCQKYDLIFSDSNLIHQVCTHKSFKLNNASTNERLDFLGQKVIQLYAAEHFIDKVPPEKLKYQLKLYTIDLDKLGNIGINLGLNELLYWTPINEAEVIKAKDEGQEIRPSGEVSVAGKALRALVGAIYHDKGAFAAKNFIYKYILPAEKTDI
;
A
#
# COMPACT_ATOMS: atom_id res chain seq x y z
N MET A 1 -32.68 -13.51 -31.83
CA MET A 1 -31.64 -13.42 -32.89
C MET A 1 -30.84 -12.15 -32.62
N LEU A 2 -29.57 -12.33 -32.20
CA LEU A 2 -28.42 -11.42 -32.19
C LEU A 2 -28.58 -9.93 -31.81
N SER A 3 -27.94 -9.55 -30.70
CA SER A 3 -26.96 -8.45 -30.72
C SER A 3 -25.94 -8.66 -29.58
N ARG A 4 -24.84 -9.34 -29.90
CA ARG A 4 -23.62 -9.33 -29.10
C ARG A 4 -22.80 -8.12 -29.57
N THR A 5 -22.76 -7.07 -28.77
CA THR A 5 -21.83 -5.96 -28.98
C THR A 5 -20.41 -6.47 -28.72
N PHE A 6 -19.67 -6.69 -29.81
CA PHE A 6 -18.25 -6.95 -29.79
C PHE A 6 -17.53 -5.71 -29.24
N TYR A 7 -17.00 -5.79 -28.02
CA TYR A 7 -15.95 -4.86 -27.59
C TYR A 7 -14.70 -5.15 -28.44
N SER A 8 -14.45 -4.26 -29.38
CA SER A 8 -13.26 -4.24 -30.23
C SER A 8 -12.02 -4.14 -29.33
N ARG A 9 -11.20 -5.22 -29.30
CA ARG A 9 -9.84 -5.17 -28.75
C ARG A 9 -9.06 -4.08 -29.48
N ILE A 10 -8.69 -3.02 -28.76
CA ILE A 10 -7.63 -2.11 -29.21
C ILE A 10 -6.32 -2.92 -29.15
N ILE A 11 -5.95 -3.54 -30.26
CA ILE A 11 -4.64 -4.16 -30.42
C ILE A 11 -3.66 -3.05 -30.76
N LEU A 12 -3.00 -2.50 -29.74
CA LEU A 12 -1.81 -1.65 -29.95
C LEU A 12 -0.68 -2.53 -30.48
N LYS A 13 -0.45 -2.49 -31.80
CA LYS A 13 0.63 -3.22 -32.51
C LYS A 13 2.03 -2.58 -32.36
N HIS A 14 2.28 -1.85 -31.28
CA HIS A 14 3.63 -1.39 -30.95
C HIS A 14 3.96 -1.78 -29.52
N SER A 15 5.11 -2.45 -29.35
CA SER A 15 5.74 -2.86 -28.10
C SER A 15 5.81 -1.68 -27.12
N LEU A 16 4.76 -1.50 -26.31
CA LEU A 16 4.74 -0.55 -25.19
C LEU A 16 5.87 -0.85 -24.19
N THR A 17 6.38 -2.09 -24.21
CA THR A 17 7.52 -2.57 -23.44
C THR A 17 8.82 -1.82 -23.74
N ASP A 18 9.10 -1.46 -25.00
CA ASP A 18 10.36 -0.79 -25.35
C ASP A 18 10.29 0.72 -25.07
N PHE A 19 9.12 1.33 -25.28
CA PHE A 19 8.90 2.74 -24.95
C PHE A 19 8.89 2.98 -23.43
N ALA A 20 8.26 2.08 -22.67
CA ALA A 20 8.29 2.13 -21.20
C ALA A 20 9.72 1.93 -20.65
N ARG A 21 10.51 1.00 -21.21
CA ARG A 21 11.94 0.84 -20.85
C ARG A 21 12.76 2.11 -21.11
N GLN A 22 12.56 2.77 -22.25
CA GLN A 22 13.29 4.00 -22.58
C GLN A 22 12.92 5.18 -21.67
N LEU A 23 11.67 5.28 -21.22
CA LEU A 23 11.24 6.30 -20.25
C LEU A 23 11.82 6.06 -18.85
N HIS A 24 11.85 4.80 -18.39
CA HIS A 24 12.46 4.45 -17.10
C HIS A 24 13.99 4.62 -17.11
N ALA A 25 14.67 4.36 -18.22
CA ALA A 25 16.13 4.51 -18.32
C ALA A 25 16.60 5.99 -18.30
N LYS A 26 15.78 6.94 -18.76
CA LYS A 26 16.19 8.36 -18.84
C LYS A 26 15.94 9.17 -17.55
N GLN A 27 15.13 8.69 -16.61
CA GLN A 27 14.80 9.44 -15.39
C GLN A 27 15.68 9.10 -14.17
N THR A 28 16.58 8.13 -14.27
CA THR A 28 17.37 7.65 -13.12
C THR A 28 18.71 8.37 -12.91
N VAL A 29 19.09 9.34 -13.74
CA VAL A 29 20.29 10.15 -13.49
C VAL A 29 19.90 11.48 -12.84
N ARG A 30 19.49 11.42 -11.58
CA ARG A 30 19.57 12.58 -10.68
C ARG A 30 20.60 12.24 -9.62
N ASN A 31 21.69 13.01 -9.62
CA ASN A 31 22.76 12.94 -8.64
C ASN A 31 22.19 13.11 -7.24
N ILE A 32 21.94 11.99 -6.56
CA ILE A 32 21.77 11.94 -5.12
C ILE A 32 23.17 11.68 -4.58
N THR A 33 23.84 12.72 -4.08
CA THR A 33 24.97 12.54 -3.18
C THR A 33 24.50 11.66 -2.03
N LYS A 34 25.00 10.41 -1.98
CA LYS A 34 24.73 9.46 -0.89
C LYS A 34 25.04 10.14 0.44
N PRO A 35 24.08 10.27 1.38
CA PRO A 35 24.44 10.59 2.74
C PRO A 35 25.28 9.46 3.31
N ALA A 36 26.29 9.81 4.11
CA ALA A 36 27.23 8.88 4.72
C ALA A 36 26.48 7.76 5.45
N THR A 37 26.83 6.52 5.11
CA THR A 37 26.27 5.32 5.72
C THR A 37 26.76 5.23 7.16
N ILE A 38 25.99 5.77 8.10
CA ILE A 38 26.16 5.45 9.52
C ILE A 38 25.79 3.97 9.63
N LYS A 39 26.79 3.11 9.88
CA LYS A 39 26.55 1.71 10.24
C LYS A 39 25.91 1.69 11.61
N THR A 40 24.61 1.89 11.67
CA THR A 40 23.82 1.52 12.84
C THR A 40 23.82 0.00 12.92
N THR A 41 24.28 -0.52 14.06
CA THR A 41 24.18 -1.94 14.40
C THR A 41 22.70 -2.33 14.36
N HIS A 42 22.29 -3.05 13.32
CA HIS A 42 20.94 -3.56 13.19
C HIS A 42 20.71 -4.61 14.26
N VAL A 43 19.97 -4.26 15.32
CA VAL A 43 19.47 -5.25 16.27
C VAL A 43 18.27 -5.91 15.61
N LYS A 44 18.34 -7.23 15.42
CA LYS A 44 17.25 -7.97 14.80
C LYS A 44 15.98 -7.82 15.63
N ASP A 45 14.87 -7.43 15.01
CA ASP A 45 13.61 -7.23 15.72
C ASP A 45 12.40 -7.91 15.03
N LYS A 46 11.21 -7.71 15.60
CA LYS A 46 9.96 -8.31 15.10
C LYS A 46 9.59 -7.85 13.68
N HIS A 47 10.04 -6.65 13.27
CA HIS A 47 9.82 -6.14 11.92
C HIS A 47 10.72 -6.86 10.92
N ASP A 48 11.96 -7.20 11.30
CA ASP A 48 12.84 -8.05 10.47
C ASP A 48 12.25 -9.44 10.27
N ASP A 49 11.71 -10.06 11.32
CA ASP A 49 11.09 -11.38 11.24
C ASP A 49 9.86 -11.37 10.32
N PHE A 50 9.05 -10.30 10.37
CA PHE A 50 7.95 -10.09 9.43
C PHE A 50 8.47 -9.95 7.99
N CYS A 51 9.47 -9.12 7.77
CA CYS A 51 10.09 -8.94 6.46
C CYS A 51 10.62 -10.27 5.90
N GLN A 52 11.27 -11.07 6.72
CA GLN A 52 11.76 -12.39 6.33
C GLN A 52 10.62 -13.35 5.98
N LYS A 53 9.54 -13.38 6.79
CA LYS A 53 8.36 -14.23 6.57
C LYS A 53 7.68 -13.96 5.22
N TYR A 54 7.66 -12.71 4.77
CA TYR A 54 7.00 -12.29 3.53
C TYR A 54 7.96 -12.03 2.36
N ASP A 55 9.24 -12.37 2.50
CA ASP A 55 10.28 -12.13 1.49
C ASP A 55 10.40 -10.65 1.07
N LEU A 56 10.30 -9.75 2.06
CA LEU A 56 10.34 -8.30 1.91
C LEU A 56 11.68 -7.72 2.39
N ILE A 57 12.73 -7.93 1.60
CA ILE A 57 14.07 -7.40 1.91
C ILE A 57 14.21 -5.97 1.37
N PHE A 58 13.87 -4.94 2.15
CA PHE A 58 13.98 -3.55 1.71
C PHE A 58 15.45 -3.09 1.56
N SER A 59 15.71 -2.14 0.66
CA SER A 59 17.05 -1.54 0.53
C SER A 59 17.45 -0.70 1.76
N ASP A 60 16.46 -0.07 2.40
CA ASP A 60 16.58 0.59 3.70
C ASP A 60 15.75 -0.17 4.73
N SER A 61 16.41 -0.71 5.76
CA SER A 61 15.76 -1.49 6.80
C SER A 61 14.84 -0.65 7.70
N ASN A 62 15.01 0.68 7.74
CA ASN A 62 14.10 1.54 8.49
C ASN A 62 12.72 1.67 7.83
N LEU A 63 12.58 1.29 6.56
CA LEU A 63 11.35 1.48 5.81
C LEU A 63 10.18 0.68 6.41
N ILE A 64 10.42 -0.51 6.95
CA ILE A 64 9.37 -1.30 7.60
C ILE A 64 8.90 -0.65 8.92
N HIS A 65 9.80 -0.02 9.68
CA HIS A 65 9.41 0.74 10.87
C HIS A 65 8.58 1.96 10.49
N GLN A 66 8.96 2.67 9.41
CA GLN A 66 8.16 3.77 8.90
C GLN A 66 6.76 3.31 8.49
N VAL A 67 6.63 2.18 7.79
CA VAL A 67 5.33 1.58 7.41
C VAL A 67 4.44 1.37 8.64
N CYS A 68 5.02 0.90 9.74
CA CYS A 68 4.32 0.60 10.98
C CYS A 68 4.13 1.82 11.89
N THR A 69 4.68 3.00 11.56
CA THR A 69 4.57 4.21 12.39
C THR A 69 3.36 5.04 11.98
N HIS A 70 2.29 4.95 12.78
CA HIS A 70 1.10 5.76 12.58
C HIS A 70 1.30 7.19 13.10
N LYS A 71 0.62 8.17 12.49
CA LYS A 71 0.69 9.59 12.88
C LYS A 71 0.28 9.90 14.32
N SER A 72 -0.47 9.01 14.99
CA SER A 72 -0.82 9.18 16.41
C SER A 72 0.36 8.89 17.35
N PHE A 73 1.40 8.20 16.85
CA PHE A 73 2.62 7.95 17.62
C PHE A 73 3.47 9.22 17.68
N LYS A 74 3.43 9.91 18.82
CA LYS A 74 4.18 11.15 19.04
C LYS A 74 5.60 10.84 19.52
N LEU A 75 6.49 10.59 18.57
CA LEU A 75 7.94 10.59 18.81
C LEU A 75 8.57 11.69 17.95
N ASN A 76 9.45 12.50 18.56
CA ASN A 76 10.09 13.63 17.89
C ASN A 76 10.79 13.17 16.60
N ASN A 77 10.41 13.78 15.48
CA ASN A 77 10.98 13.55 14.14
C ASN A 77 10.82 12.12 13.57
N ALA A 78 9.94 11.28 14.13
CA ALA A 78 9.65 9.97 13.53
C ALA A 78 8.94 10.15 12.18
N SER A 79 9.46 9.51 11.14
CA SER A 79 8.79 9.49 9.83
C SER A 79 7.53 8.65 9.92
N THR A 80 6.37 9.23 9.63
CA THR A 80 5.09 8.53 9.64
C THR A 80 4.83 7.82 8.31
N ASN A 81 3.88 6.90 8.33
CA ASN A 81 3.49 6.13 7.17
C ASN A 81 2.60 6.88 6.16
N GLU A 82 2.15 8.11 6.43
CA GLU A 82 1.09 8.78 5.65
C GLU A 82 1.44 8.96 4.15
N ARG A 83 2.71 9.25 3.84
CA ARG A 83 3.17 9.37 2.44
C ARG A 83 3.15 8.02 1.72
N LEU A 84 3.55 6.95 2.42
CA LEU A 84 3.54 5.60 1.88
C LEU A 84 2.12 5.06 1.75
N ASP A 85 1.24 5.33 2.72
CA ASP A 85 -0.20 5.03 2.65
C ASP A 85 -0.82 5.68 1.42
N PHE A 86 -0.59 6.98 1.22
CA PHE A 86 -1.09 7.68 0.04
C PHE A 86 -0.63 7.04 -1.28
N LEU A 87 0.67 6.75 -1.41
CA LEU A 87 1.22 6.08 -2.59
C LEU A 87 0.59 4.69 -2.77
N GLY A 88 0.60 3.88 -1.73
CA GLY A 88 0.06 2.53 -1.73
C GLY A 88 -1.42 2.49 -2.09
N GLN A 89 -2.22 3.46 -1.62
CA GLN A 89 -3.61 3.58 -2.02
C GLN A 89 -3.77 3.69 -3.55
N LYS A 90 -2.96 4.53 -4.20
CA LYS A 90 -3.01 4.70 -5.67
C LYS A 90 -2.53 3.46 -6.40
N VAL A 91 -1.48 2.82 -5.89
CA VAL A 91 -0.94 1.57 -6.45
C VAL A 91 -1.96 0.44 -6.36
N ILE A 92 -2.60 0.25 -5.20
CA ILE A 92 -3.67 -0.75 -5.04
C ILE A 92 -4.85 -0.42 -5.95
N GLN A 93 -5.22 0.86 -6.07
CA GLN A 93 -6.31 1.26 -6.96
C GLN A 93 -6.07 0.91 -8.41
N LEU A 94 -4.85 1.12 -8.92
CA LEU A 94 -4.47 0.75 -10.27
C LEU A 94 -4.58 -0.76 -10.49
N TYR A 95 -3.96 -1.56 -9.63
CA TYR A 95 -3.95 -3.02 -9.82
C TYR A 95 -5.28 -3.69 -9.49
N ALA A 96 -6.09 -3.13 -8.60
CA ALA A 96 -7.47 -3.56 -8.41
C ALA A 96 -8.32 -3.24 -9.66
N ALA A 97 -8.12 -2.08 -10.29
CA ALA A 97 -8.81 -1.75 -11.55
C ALA A 97 -8.41 -2.71 -12.66
N GLU A 98 -7.11 -2.98 -12.82
CA GLU A 98 -6.62 -3.99 -13.76
C GLU A 98 -7.24 -5.37 -13.49
N HIS A 99 -7.35 -5.78 -12.22
CA HIS A 99 -7.91 -7.07 -11.86
C HIS A 99 -9.42 -7.18 -12.14
N PHE A 100 -10.20 -6.12 -11.93
CA PHE A 100 -11.67 -6.18 -12.00
C PHE A 100 -12.27 -5.71 -13.32
N ILE A 101 -11.53 -4.99 -14.18
CA ILE A 101 -12.09 -4.33 -15.37
C ILE A 101 -12.89 -5.26 -16.29
N ASP A 102 -12.40 -6.48 -16.51
CA ASP A 102 -13.06 -7.48 -17.37
C ASP A 102 -13.89 -8.51 -16.58
N LYS A 103 -13.86 -8.45 -15.25
CA LYS A 103 -14.48 -9.45 -14.36
C LYS A 103 -15.75 -8.96 -13.67
N VAL A 104 -15.94 -7.64 -13.61
CA VAL A 104 -17.02 -7.01 -12.85
C VAL A 104 -17.80 -6.09 -13.77
N PRO A 105 -19.15 -6.16 -13.76
CA PRO A 105 -19.97 -5.23 -14.52
C PRO A 105 -19.66 -3.75 -14.21
N PRO A 106 -19.74 -2.83 -15.19
CA PRO A 106 -19.37 -1.43 -15.00
C PRO A 106 -20.05 -0.75 -13.80
N GLU A 107 -21.30 -1.08 -13.53
CA GLU A 107 -22.09 -0.53 -12.42
C GLU A 107 -21.60 -0.99 -11.03
N LYS A 108 -20.90 -2.13 -10.95
CA LYS A 108 -20.32 -2.66 -9.70
C LYS A 108 -18.84 -2.31 -9.54
N LEU A 109 -18.16 -1.90 -10.61
CA LEU A 109 -16.71 -1.67 -10.61
C LEU A 109 -16.28 -0.65 -9.54
N LYS A 110 -16.98 0.48 -9.43
CA LYS A 110 -16.68 1.52 -8.43
C LYS A 110 -16.77 1.00 -6.99
N TYR A 111 -17.77 0.18 -6.70
CA TYR A 111 -17.93 -0.43 -5.38
C TYR A 111 -16.81 -1.43 -5.11
N GLN A 112 -16.51 -2.29 -6.08
CA GLN A 112 -15.44 -3.28 -5.95
C GLN A 112 -14.09 -2.61 -5.69
N LEU A 113 -13.77 -1.52 -6.40
CA LEU A 113 -12.52 -0.77 -6.16
C LEU A 113 -12.46 -0.19 -4.75
N LYS A 114 -13.57 0.38 -4.25
CA LYS A 114 -13.60 0.97 -2.90
C LYS A 114 -13.25 -0.04 -1.82
N LEU A 115 -13.72 -1.28 -1.94
CA LEU A 115 -13.45 -2.36 -0.97
C LEU A 115 -11.95 -2.64 -0.79
N TYR A 116 -11.15 -2.51 -1.83
CA TYR A 116 -9.71 -2.81 -1.75
C TYR A 116 -8.83 -1.55 -1.67
N THR A 117 -9.41 -0.35 -1.71
CA THR A 117 -8.62 0.89 -1.79
C THR A 117 -8.98 1.93 -0.73
N ILE A 118 -10.23 1.98 -0.27
CA ILE A 118 -10.74 3.02 0.62
C ILE A 118 -11.30 2.43 1.91
N ASP A 119 -11.94 1.26 1.83
CA ASP A 119 -12.45 0.53 2.99
C ASP A 119 -11.29 0.09 3.91
N LEU A 120 -11.11 0.81 5.01
CA LEU A 120 -10.04 0.55 5.97
C LEU A 120 -10.36 -0.63 6.88
N ASP A 121 -11.62 -1.00 7.06
CA ASP A 121 -11.98 -2.14 7.89
C ASP A 121 -11.61 -3.44 7.17
N LYS A 122 -11.96 -3.53 5.88
CA LYS A 122 -11.55 -4.65 5.05
C LYS A 122 -10.04 -4.78 4.94
N LEU A 123 -9.34 -3.68 4.62
CA LEU A 123 -7.88 -3.69 4.53
C LEU A 123 -7.22 -3.94 5.89
N GLY A 124 -7.82 -3.43 6.97
CA GLY A 124 -7.37 -3.66 8.34
C GLY A 124 -7.41 -5.12 8.71
N ASN A 125 -8.51 -5.82 8.42
CA ASN A 125 -8.62 -7.25 8.64
C ASN A 125 -7.60 -8.05 7.82
N ILE A 126 -7.32 -7.65 6.57
CA ILE A 126 -6.24 -8.26 5.78
C ILE A 126 -4.89 -8.01 6.45
N GLY A 127 -4.61 -6.77 6.89
CA GLY A 127 -3.37 -6.41 7.57
C GLY A 127 -3.16 -7.17 8.89
N ILE A 128 -4.22 -7.32 9.69
CA ILE A 128 -4.23 -8.12 10.92
C ILE A 128 -3.93 -9.58 10.61
N ASN A 129 -4.55 -10.16 9.58
CA ASN A 129 -4.28 -11.54 9.16
C ASN A 129 -2.82 -11.76 8.72
N LEU A 130 -2.15 -10.70 8.23
CA LEU A 130 -0.73 -10.74 7.91
C LEU A 130 0.17 -10.59 9.16
N GLY A 131 -0.38 -10.12 10.28
CA GLY A 131 0.34 -9.84 11.53
C GLY A 131 0.80 -8.39 11.69
N LEU A 132 0.29 -7.45 10.88
CA LEU A 132 0.72 -6.04 10.94
C LEU A 132 0.37 -5.36 12.26
N ASN A 133 -0.74 -5.75 12.90
CA ASN A 133 -1.21 -5.16 14.16
C ASN A 133 -0.19 -5.31 15.29
N GLU A 134 0.56 -6.41 15.32
CA GLU A 134 1.60 -6.68 16.31
C GLU A 134 2.84 -5.80 16.12
N LEU A 135 2.98 -5.15 14.97
CA LEU A 135 4.14 -4.34 14.59
C LEU A 135 3.91 -2.84 14.74
N LEU A 136 2.66 -2.40 14.92
CA LEU A 136 2.29 -0.99 14.86
C LEU A 136 2.89 -0.18 16.02
N TYR A 137 3.42 1.00 15.68
CA TYR A 137 3.64 2.08 16.61
C TYR A 137 2.47 3.07 16.48
N TRP A 138 1.56 3.03 17.45
CA TRP A 138 0.37 3.86 17.45
C TRP A 138 -0.19 4.03 18.86
N THR A 139 -0.94 5.10 19.05
CA THR A 139 -1.74 5.34 20.25
C THR A 139 -3.22 5.32 19.84
N PRO A 140 -4.09 4.56 20.53
CA PRO A 140 -5.53 4.63 20.35
C PRO A 140 -6.04 6.04 20.58
N ILE A 141 -6.99 6.49 19.76
CA ILE A 141 -7.64 7.81 19.91
C ILE A 141 -9.15 7.57 19.93
N ASN A 142 -9.79 7.91 21.04
CA ASN A 142 -11.24 7.79 21.22
C ASN A 142 -11.99 9.08 20.85
N GLU A 143 -13.32 9.03 20.82
CA GLU A 143 -14.15 10.18 20.45
C GLU A 143 -14.02 11.36 21.42
N ALA A 144 -13.86 11.11 22.72
CA ALA A 144 -13.69 12.17 23.72
C ALA A 144 -12.38 12.95 23.50
N GLU A 145 -11.31 12.24 23.15
CA GLU A 145 -10.01 12.85 22.80
C GLU A 145 -10.11 13.65 21.50
N VAL A 146 -10.90 13.19 20.54
CA VAL A 146 -11.17 13.93 19.29
C VAL A 146 -11.93 15.22 19.56
N ILE A 147 -12.96 15.18 20.41
CA ILE A 147 -13.73 16.36 20.80
C ILE A 147 -12.81 17.37 21.50
N LYS A 148 -12.03 16.91 22.48
CA LYS A 148 -11.09 17.76 23.21
C LYS A 148 -10.05 18.41 22.28
N ALA A 149 -9.47 17.64 21.37
CA ALA A 149 -8.51 18.16 20.40
C ALA A 149 -9.16 19.21 19.49
N LYS A 150 -10.41 19.00 19.08
CA LYS A 150 -11.17 19.97 18.28
C LYS A 150 -11.41 21.27 19.05
N ASP A 151 -11.75 21.18 20.34
CA ASP A 151 -11.89 22.35 21.22
C ASP A 151 -10.56 23.12 21.38
N GLU A 152 -9.43 22.41 21.29
CA GLU A 152 -8.07 22.96 21.28
C GLU A 152 -7.59 23.39 19.87
N GLY A 153 -8.46 23.39 18.86
CA GLY A 153 -8.15 23.80 17.49
C GLY A 153 -7.37 22.78 16.65
N GLN A 154 -7.29 21.53 17.09
CA GLN A 154 -6.64 20.42 16.39
C GLN A 154 -7.66 19.52 15.70
N GLU A 155 -7.39 19.12 14.46
CA GLU A 155 -8.22 18.13 13.74
C GLU A 155 -7.59 16.74 13.80
N ILE A 156 -8.05 15.93 14.75
CA ILE A 156 -7.77 14.49 14.81
C ILE A 156 -9.03 13.66 14.55
N ARG A 157 -8.87 12.38 14.27
CA ARG A 157 -9.98 11.44 14.05
C ARG A 157 -9.81 10.26 14.99
N PRO A 158 -10.92 9.60 15.38
CA PRO A 158 -10.81 8.34 16.09
C PRO A 158 -9.96 7.37 15.28
N SER A 159 -9.10 6.64 15.97
CA SER A 159 -8.29 5.59 15.33
C SER A 159 -8.33 4.34 16.20
N GLY A 160 -8.81 3.26 15.60
CA GLY A 160 -8.80 1.92 16.17
C GLY A 160 -7.79 1.04 15.45
N GLU A 161 -7.47 -0.11 16.06
CA GLU A 161 -6.41 -0.99 15.58
C GLU A 161 -6.64 -1.42 14.13
N VAL A 162 -7.87 -1.79 13.78
CA VAL A 162 -8.26 -2.22 12.43
C VAL A 162 -7.97 -1.11 11.41
N SER A 163 -8.41 0.12 11.65
CA SER A 163 -8.22 1.20 10.68
C SER A 163 -6.75 1.63 10.55
N VAL A 164 -5.98 1.56 11.65
CA VAL A 164 -4.53 1.80 11.63
C VAL A 164 -3.80 0.68 10.87
N ALA A 165 -4.17 -0.58 11.11
CA ALA A 165 -3.63 -1.72 10.36
C ALA A 165 -3.95 -1.62 8.86
N GLY A 166 -5.13 -1.10 8.50
CA GLY A 166 -5.52 -0.87 7.10
C GLY A 166 -4.66 0.17 6.41
N LYS A 167 -4.30 1.26 7.11
CA LYS A 167 -3.34 2.26 6.62
C LYS A 167 -1.93 1.70 6.54
N ALA A 168 -1.51 0.90 7.53
CA ALA A 168 -0.22 0.24 7.51
C ALA A 168 -0.11 -0.75 6.34
N LEU A 169 -1.16 -1.49 6.00
CA LEU A 169 -1.18 -2.37 4.82
C LEU A 169 -1.00 -1.57 3.51
N ARG A 170 -1.69 -0.42 3.37
CA ARG A 170 -1.48 0.47 2.22
C ARG A 170 -0.05 0.99 2.21
N ALA A 171 0.46 1.45 3.35
CA ALA A 171 1.82 1.92 3.48
C ALA A 171 2.84 0.84 3.11
N LEU A 172 2.60 -0.43 3.48
CA LEU A 172 3.44 -1.56 3.10
C LEU A 172 3.49 -1.71 1.57
N VAL A 173 2.34 -1.64 0.90
CA VAL A 173 2.29 -1.65 -0.57
C VAL A 173 3.02 -0.44 -1.16
N GLY A 174 2.86 0.74 -0.56
CA GLY A 174 3.57 1.96 -0.96
C GLY A 174 5.08 1.81 -0.82
N ALA A 175 5.56 1.21 0.27
CA ALA A 175 6.97 0.92 0.51
C ALA A 175 7.52 -0.08 -0.50
N ILE A 176 6.81 -1.17 -0.77
CA ILE A 176 7.19 -2.16 -1.79
C ILE A 176 7.28 -1.48 -3.16
N TYR A 177 6.30 -0.66 -3.54
CA TYR A 177 6.35 0.06 -4.80
C TYR A 177 7.52 1.05 -4.86
N HIS A 178 7.75 1.78 -3.78
CA HIS A 178 8.81 2.80 -3.69
C HIS A 178 10.21 2.20 -3.78
N ASP A 179 10.45 1.08 -3.09
CA ASP A 179 11.77 0.44 -2.99
C ASP A 179 12.02 -0.60 -4.11
N LYS A 180 11.01 -1.42 -4.43
CA LYS A 180 11.14 -2.57 -5.34
C LYS A 180 10.43 -2.41 -6.68
N GLY A 181 9.64 -1.35 -6.83
CA GLY A 181 8.96 -1.01 -8.08
C GLY A 181 7.62 -1.71 -8.32
N ALA A 182 7.05 -1.38 -9.48
CA ALA A 182 5.69 -1.74 -9.89
C ALA A 182 5.40 -3.26 -9.88
N PHE A 183 6.32 -4.07 -10.40
CA PHE A 183 6.12 -5.53 -10.53
C PHE A 183 6.04 -6.21 -9.15
N ALA A 184 6.92 -5.86 -8.22
CA ALA A 184 6.91 -6.40 -6.87
C ALA A 184 5.61 -6.04 -6.13
N ALA A 185 5.18 -4.77 -6.23
CA ALA A 185 3.94 -4.32 -5.62
C ALA A 185 2.71 -5.05 -6.20
N LYS A 186 2.65 -5.22 -7.52
CA LYS A 186 1.59 -5.98 -8.19
C LYS A 186 1.50 -7.40 -7.65
N ASN A 187 2.61 -8.13 -7.60
CA ASN A 187 2.63 -9.51 -7.12
C ASN A 187 2.16 -9.61 -5.67
N PHE A 188 2.59 -8.69 -4.80
CA PHE A 188 2.13 -8.64 -3.42
C PHE A 188 0.60 -8.41 -3.33
N ILE A 189 0.07 -7.45 -4.08
CA ILE A 189 -1.37 -7.13 -4.10
C ILE A 189 -2.20 -8.34 -4.56
N TYR A 190 -1.80 -8.99 -5.65
CA TYR A 190 -2.53 -10.16 -6.17
C TYR A 190 -2.48 -11.35 -5.22
N LYS A 191 -1.37 -11.51 -4.49
CA LYS A 191 -1.18 -12.65 -3.57
C LYS A 191 -1.92 -12.47 -2.25
N TYR A 192 -1.95 -11.26 -1.70
CA TYR A 192 -2.38 -11.03 -0.31
C TYR A 192 -3.60 -10.12 -0.14
N ILE A 193 -3.96 -9.30 -1.14
CA ILE A 193 -5.02 -8.28 -1.00
C ILE A 193 -6.24 -8.62 -1.85
N LEU A 194 -6.03 -8.95 -3.12
CA LEU A 194 -7.11 -9.25 -4.05
C LEU A 194 -7.57 -10.70 -3.90
N PRO A 195 -8.85 -11.00 -4.19
CA PRO A 195 -9.34 -12.37 -4.15
C PRO A 195 -8.60 -13.19 -5.22
N ALA A 196 -8.30 -14.45 -4.87
CA ALA A 196 -7.84 -15.41 -5.85
C ALA A 196 -8.87 -15.53 -6.99
N GLU A 197 -8.37 -15.76 -8.21
CA GLU A 197 -9.25 -16.06 -9.33
C GLU A 197 -10.00 -17.35 -9.00
N LYS A 198 -11.32 -17.26 -8.77
CA LYS A 198 -12.15 -18.45 -8.82
C LYS A 198 -12.12 -18.96 -10.25
N THR A 199 -11.37 -20.04 -10.46
CA THR A 199 -11.49 -20.86 -11.66
C THR A 199 -12.77 -21.67 -11.50
N ASP A 200 -13.92 -21.01 -11.59
CA ASP A 200 -15.18 -21.71 -11.76
C ASP A 200 -15.25 -22.09 -13.26
N ILE A 201 -14.61 -23.23 -13.60
CA ILE A 201 -14.81 -23.97 -14.86
C ILE A 201 -16.06 -24.82 -14.70
#